data_AF-A0A1S6HLH3-F1
#
_entry.id   AF-A0A1S6HLH3-F1
#
_cell.length_a   1.000
_cell.length_b   1.000
_cell.length_c   1.000
_cell.angle_alpha   90.00
_cell.angle_beta   90.00
_cell.angle_gamma   90.00
#
_symmetry.space_group_name_H-M   'P 1'
#
loop_
_entity.id
_entity.type
_entity.pdbx_description
1 polymer ?
#
loop_
_entity_poly.entity_id
_entity_poly.type
_entity_poly.pdbx_seq_one_letter_code
_entity_poly.pdbx_strand_id
1 'polypeptide(L)'
;MLDNNDLKDAIAALDEYGFDKKHSSDLSQARNKQQMTKYVDSLDYSLRRLLILQETVEDLVEKKKHQIKQRENIQTYKTKVINLSRQFNIPYDEVVQVMVNLKNQTN
;
A
#
# COMPACT_ATOMS: atom_id res chain seq x y z
N MET A 1 11.75 13.02 41.38
CA MET A 1 11.21 13.33 40.05
C MET A 1 11.10 12.00 39.35
N LEU A 2 9.89 11.58 38.93
CA LEU A 2 9.72 10.33 38.19
C LEU A 2 10.38 10.53 36.83
N ASP A 3 11.40 9.74 36.54
CA ASP A 3 12.19 9.86 35.33
C ASP A 3 11.32 9.53 34.11
N ASN A 4 11.45 10.36 33.08
CA ASN A 4 10.61 10.33 31.87
C ASN A 4 10.67 8.97 31.14
N ASN A 5 11.73 8.18 31.39
CA ASN A 5 11.90 6.83 30.85
C ASN A 5 11.02 5.80 31.55
N ASP A 6 10.92 5.84 32.89
CA ASP A 6 10.05 4.93 33.63
C ASP A 6 8.57 5.13 33.27
N LEU A 7 8.19 6.38 32.95
CA LEU A 7 6.84 6.70 32.49
C LEU A 7 6.58 6.14 31.09
N LYS A 8 7.56 6.22 30.18
CA LYS A 8 7.46 5.66 28.82
C LYS A 8 7.40 4.14 28.85
N ASP A 9 8.20 3.51 29.71
CA ASP A 9 8.23 2.06 29.87
C ASP A 9 6.93 1.56 30.51
N ALA A 10 6.39 2.28 31.50
CA ALA A 10 5.09 1.98 32.09
C ALA A 10 3.93 2.15 31.07
N ILE A 11 3.98 3.18 30.22
CA ILE A 11 2.99 3.38 29.14
C ILE A 11 3.10 2.27 28.09
N ALA A 12 4.32 1.89 27.69
CA ALA A 12 4.55 0.80 26.74
C ALA A 12 4.06 -0.55 27.29
N ALA A 13 4.30 -0.82 28.58
CA ALA A 13 3.80 -2.04 29.25
C ALA A 13 2.28 -2.06 29.39
N LEU A 14 1.64 -0.90 29.59
CA LEU A 14 0.17 -0.77 29.62
C LEU A 14 -0.45 -0.94 28.23
N ASP A 15 0.21 -0.44 27.19
CA ASP A 15 -0.18 -0.65 25.78
C ASP A 15 -0.05 -2.13 25.40
N GLU A 16 1.05 -2.79 25.80
CA GLU A 16 1.28 -4.22 25.56
C GLU A 16 0.25 -5.10 26.30
N TYR A 17 -0.01 -4.81 27.57
CA TYR A 17 -0.99 -5.53 28.39
C TYR A 17 -2.44 -5.28 27.94
N GLY A 18 -2.76 -4.06 27.50
CA GLY A 18 -4.07 -3.69 26.96
C GLY A 18 -4.36 -4.34 25.60
N PHE A 19 -3.31 -4.52 24.79
CA PHE A 19 -3.37 -5.19 23.49
C PHE A 19 -3.59 -6.70 23.62
N ASP A 20 -2.84 -7.38 24.50
CA ASP A 20 -2.91 -8.83 24.69
C ASP A 20 -4.26 -9.30 25.28
N LYS A 21 -5.00 -8.45 26.02
CA LYS A 21 -6.31 -8.82 26.60
C LYS A 21 -7.53 -8.51 25.73
N LYS A 22 -7.43 -7.71 24.66
CA LYS A 22 -8.62 -7.24 23.91
C LYS A 22 -8.64 -7.59 22.42
N HIS A 23 -7.51 -7.96 21.78
CA HIS A 23 -7.43 -7.91 20.31
C HIS A 23 -6.77 -9.12 19.61
N SER A 24 -6.72 -10.33 20.19
CA SER A 24 -6.09 -11.47 19.50
C SER A 24 -6.82 -11.99 18.24
N SER A 25 -7.91 -11.36 17.82
CA SER A 25 -8.78 -11.87 16.75
C SER A 25 -8.97 -10.97 15.52
N ASP A 26 -8.36 -9.78 15.43
CA ASP A 26 -8.54 -8.90 14.26
C ASP A 26 -7.23 -8.47 13.58
N LEU A 27 -6.97 -9.04 12.39
CA LEU A 27 -5.83 -8.70 11.53
C LEU A 27 -5.89 -7.26 11.02
N SER A 28 -7.08 -6.63 10.99
CA SER A 28 -7.24 -5.28 10.45
C SER A 28 -6.46 -4.20 11.24
N GLN A 29 -6.20 -4.47 12.52
CA GLN A 29 -5.48 -3.55 13.41
C GLN A 29 -3.97 -3.81 13.47
N ALA A 30 -3.49 -4.92 12.89
CA ALA A 30 -2.09 -5.28 12.89
C ALA A 30 -1.31 -4.35 11.94
N ARG A 31 -0.33 -3.61 12.47
CA ARG A 31 0.46 -2.63 11.71
C ARG A 31 1.91 -3.05 11.48
N ASN A 32 2.38 -4.06 12.21
CA ASN A 32 3.76 -4.53 12.11
C ASN A 32 3.82 -6.06 12.02
N LYS A 33 5.00 -6.57 11.64
CA LYS A 33 5.24 -8.00 11.44
C LYS A 33 4.94 -8.81 12.69
N GLN A 34 5.33 -8.35 13.88
CA GLN A 34 5.12 -9.07 15.14
C GLN A 34 3.63 -9.26 15.43
N GLN A 35 2.81 -8.23 15.25
CA GLN A 35 1.35 -8.30 15.42
C GLN A 35 0.71 -9.21 14.37
N MET A 36 1.14 -9.13 13.11
CA MET A 36 0.63 -10.01 12.05
C MET A 36 1.02 -11.48 12.29
N THR A 37 2.24 -11.74 12.74
CA THR A 37 2.70 -13.08 13.10
C THR A 37 1.90 -13.64 14.28
N LYS A 38 1.75 -12.88 15.38
CA LYS A 38 0.90 -13.28 16.52
C LYS A 38 -0.53 -13.67 16.07
N TYR A 39 -1.11 -12.92 15.13
CA TYR A 39 -2.43 -13.25 14.58
C TYR A 39 -2.41 -14.52 13.72
N VAL A 40 -1.48 -14.64 12.78
CA VAL A 40 -1.42 -15.83 11.91
C VAL A 40 -1.15 -17.09 12.73
N ASP A 41 -0.32 -17.00 13.77
CA ASP A 41 -0.04 -18.10 14.69
C ASP A 41 -1.29 -18.47 15.51
N SER A 42 -2.12 -17.50 15.89
CA SER A 42 -3.37 -17.77 16.64
C SER A 42 -4.43 -18.51 15.82
N LEU A 43 -4.29 -18.54 14.48
CA LEU A 43 -5.20 -19.28 13.60
C LEU A 43 -4.96 -20.80 13.60
N ASP A 44 -3.83 -21.26 14.15
CA ASP A 44 -3.43 -22.69 14.22
C ASP A 44 -3.56 -23.42 12.88
N TYR A 45 -3.05 -22.79 11.82
CA TYR A 45 -3.14 -23.35 10.46
C TYR A 45 -2.08 -24.41 10.23
N SER A 46 -2.50 -25.55 9.69
CA SER A 46 -1.58 -26.53 9.09
C SER A 46 -0.69 -25.89 8.02
N LEU A 47 0.51 -26.43 7.81
CA LEU A 47 1.44 -25.98 6.75
C LEU A 47 0.75 -25.84 5.38
N ARG A 48 -0.13 -26.78 5.01
CA ARG A 48 -0.87 -26.73 3.76
C ARG A 48 -1.74 -25.47 3.65
N ARG A 49 -2.40 -25.05 4.73
CA ARG A 49 -3.22 -23.83 4.76
C ARG A 49 -2.35 -22.56 4.76
N LEU A 50 -1.17 -22.60 5.40
CA LEU A 50 -0.21 -21.50 5.36
C LEU A 50 0.32 -21.25 3.94
N LEU A 51 0.61 -22.32 3.18
CA LEU A 51 1.02 -22.19 1.77
C LEU A 51 -0.07 -21.53 0.90
N ILE A 52 -1.33 -21.93 1.07
CA ILE A 52 -2.47 -21.30 0.37
C ILE A 52 -2.60 -19.83 0.76
N LEU A 53 -2.45 -19.51 2.06
CA LEU A 53 -2.49 -18.13 2.54
C LEU A 53 -1.36 -17.30 1.93
N GLN A 54 -0.14 -17.86 1.86
CA GLN A 54 1.01 -17.21 1.23
C GLN A 54 0.73 -16.86 -0.23
N GLU A 55 0.28 -17.84 -1.03
CA GLU A 55 -0.06 -17.64 -2.45
C GLU A 55 -1.15 -16.57 -2.60
N THR A 56 -2.19 -16.62 -1.78
CA THR A 56 -3.29 -15.64 -1.81
C THR A 56 -2.79 -14.23 -1.51
N VAL A 57 -1.92 -14.08 -0.50
CA VAL A 57 -1.36 -12.77 -0.13
C VAL A 57 -0.43 -12.26 -1.22
N GLU A 58 0.38 -13.12 -1.84
CA GLU A 58 1.28 -12.77 -2.94
C GLU A 58 0.51 -12.23 -4.14
N ASP A 59 -0.56 -12.92 -4.57
CA ASP A 59 -1.44 -12.45 -5.65
C ASP A 59 -2.06 -11.07 -5.37
N LEU A 60 -2.53 -10.86 -4.13
CA LEU A 60 -3.08 -9.58 -3.71
C LEU A 60 -2.04 -8.46 -3.72
N VAL A 61 -0.81 -8.76 -3.29
CA VAL A 61 0.30 -7.81 -3.31
C VAL A 61 0.65 -7.43 -4.74
N GLU A 62 0.80 -8.39 -5.64
CA GLU A 62 1.12 -8.12 -7.05
C GLU A 62 0.03 -7.32 -7.73
N LYS A 63 -1.25 -7.65 -7.51
CA LYS A 63 -2.38 -6.85 -7.99
C LYS A 63 -2.30 -5.40 -7.49
N LYS A 64 -1.99 -5.19 -6.21
CA LYS A 64 -1.90 -3.85 -5.62
C LYS A 64 -0.71 -3.05 -6.16
N LYS A 65 0.46 -3.68 -6.31
CA LYS A 65 1.63 -3.07 -6.97
C LYS A 65 1.30 -2.65 -8.40
N HIS A 66 0.63 -3.52 -9.16
CA HIS A 66 0.24 -3.21 -10.53
C HIS A 66 -0.72 -2.00 -10.59
N GLN A 67 -1.72 -1.94 -9.72
CA GLN A 67 -2.63 -0.80 -9.62
C GLN A 67 -1.91 0.51 -9.27
N ILE A 68 -0.95 0.47 -8.34
CA ILE A 68 -0.14 1.64 -7.98
C ILE A 68 0.64 2.12 -9.21
N LYS A 69 1.34 1.22 -9.89
CA LYS A 69 2.10 1.54 -11.10
C LYS A 69 1.22 2.12 -12.21
N GLN A 70 0.02 1.58 -12.43
CA GLN A 70 -0.92 2.15 -13.40
C GLN A 70 -1.31 3.59 -13.04
N ARG A 71 -1.62 3.85 -11.76
CA ARG A 71 -1.97 5.21 -11.29
C ARG A 71 -0.81 6.19 -11.46
N GLU A 72 0.41 5.77 -11.14
CA GLU A 72 1.63 6.57 -11.32
C GLU A 72 1.89 6.90 -12.80
N ASN A 73 1.71 5.92 -13.68
CA ASN A 73 1.87 6.12 -15.13
C ASN A 73 0.83 7.11 -15.66
N ILE A 74 -0.44 6.98 -15.26
CA ILE A 74 -1.51 7.91 -15.66
C ILE A 74 -1.19 9.32 -15.16
N GLN A 75 -0.76 9.46 -13.91
CA GLN A 75 -0.44 10.77 -13.34
C GLN A 75 0.75 11.40 -14.07
N THR A 76 1.79 10.63 -14.34
CA THR A 76 2.96 11.06 -15.12
C THR A 76 2.55 11.52 -16.52
N TYR A 77 1.68 10.77 -17.19
CA TYR A 77 1.16 11.13 -18.51
C TYR A 77 0.40 12.47 -18.44
N LYS A 78 -0.53 12.62 -17.50
CA LYS A 78 -1.26 13.88 -17.28
C LYS A 78 -0.32 15.06 -17.09
N THR A 79 0.70 14.92 -16.23
CA THR A 79 1.70 15.96 -16.00
C THR A 79 2.47 16.31 -17.28
N LYS A 80 2.86 15.32 -18.09
CA LYS A 80 3.52 15.56 -19.38
C LYS A 80 2.63 16.33 -20.34
N VAL A 81 1.35 15.95 -20.47
CA VAL A 81 0.39 16.65 -21.34
C VAL A 81 0.17 18.09 -20.87
N ILE A 82 0.06 18.33 -19.56
CA ILE A 82 -0.05 19.70 -19.01
C ILE A 82 1.19 20.52 -19.34
N ASN A 83 2.38 19.94 -19.19
CA ASN A 83 3.63 20.64 -19.49
C ASN A 83 3.74 20.98 -20.99
N LEU A 84 3.34 20.07 -21.88
CA LEU A 84 3.31 20.31 -23.33
C LEU A 84 2.27 21.38 -23.70
N SER A 85 1.07 21.31 -23.11
CA SER A 85 0.02 22.32 -23.31
C SER A 85 0.54 23.73 -22.97
N ARG A 86 1.26 23.86 -21.85
CA ARG A 86 1.90 25.12 -21.46
C ARG A 86 3.04 25.53 -22.39
N GLN A 87 3.90 24.59 -22.78
CA GLN A 87 5.06 24.86 -23.62
C GLN A 87 4.67 25.35 -25.03
N PHE A 88 3.64 24.74 -25.61
CA PHE A 88 3.19 25.04 -26.97
C PHE A 88 2.00 26.00 -27.01
N ASN A 89 1.51 26.44 -25.85
CA ASN A 89 0.34 27.31 -25.70
C ASN A 89 -0.89 26.80 -26.46
N ILE A 90 -1.12 25.48 -26.41
CA ILE A 90 -2.28 24.81 -27.00
C ILE A 90 -3.12 24.13 -25.92
N PRO A 91 -4.44 23.99 -26.09
CA PRO A 91 -5.31 23.32 -25.13
C PRO A 91 -4.89 21.87 -24.86
N TYR A 92 -5.16 21.39 -23.64
CA TYR A 92 -4.86 20.02 -23.22
C TYR A 92 -5.39 18.98 -24.21
N ASP A 93 -6.64 19.14 -24.67
CA ASP A 93 -7.29 18.19 -25.59
C ASP A 93 -6.61 18.17 -26.97
N GLU A 94 -6.07 19.30 -27.42
CA GLU A 94 -5.33 19.39 -28.68
C GLU A 94 -4.01 18.63 -28.60
N VAL A 95 -3.28 18.74 -27.47
CA VAL A 95 -2.06 17.95 -27.23
C VAL A 95 -2.38 16.45 -27.31
N VAL A 96 -3.46 16.01 -26.68
CA VAL A 96 -3.87 14.59 -26.69
C VAL A 96 -4.21 14.13 -28.11
N GLN A 97 -4.95 14.93 -28.90
CA GLN A 97 -5.26 14.58 -30.29
C GLN A 97 -4.00 14.46 -31.15
N VAL A 98 -3.06 15.40 -31.03
CA VAL A 98 -1.77 15.35 -31.74
C VAL A 98 -1.02 14.06 -31.39
N MET A 99 -0.95 13.69 -30.12
CA MET A 99 -0.28 12.46 -29.67
C MET A 99 -0.95 11.19 -30.22
N VAL A 100 -2.29 11.14 -30.28
CA VAL A 100 -3.04 10.02 -30.87
C VAL A 100 -2.79 9.91 -32.37
N ASN A 101 -2.84 11.04 -33.08
CA ASN A 101 -2.59 11.09 -34.52
C ASN A 101 -1.17 10.62 -34.86
N LEU A 102 -0.16 11.04 -34.10
CA LEU A 102 1.22 10.59 -34.27
C LEU A 102 1.35 9.08 -34.05
N LYS A 103 0.76 8.54 -32.97
CA LYS A 103 0.78 7.09 -32.69
C LYS A 103 0.17 6.28 -33.84
N ASN A 104 -0.93 6.75 -34.43
CA ASN A 104 -1.60 6.05 -35.53
C ASN A 104 -0.81 6.12 -36.85
N GLN A 105 0.13 7.07 -36.99
CA GLN A 105 1.04 7.16 -38.14
C GLN A 105 2.28 6.28 -37.99
N THR A 106 2.62 5.85 -36.77
CA THR A 106 3.81 5.03 -36.47
C THR A 106 3.51 3.55 -36.25
N ASN A 107 2.24 3.13 -36.34
CA ASN A 107 1.82 1.73 -36.40
C ASN A 107 1.40 1.38 -37.82
#